data_AF-A0A5C7FEL8-F1
#
_entry.id   AF-A0A5C7FEL8-F1
#
_cell.length_a   1.000
_cell.length_b   1.000
_cell.length_c   1.000
_cell.angle_alpha   90.00
_cell.angle_beta   90.00
_cell.angle_gamma   90.00
#
_symmetry.space_group_name_H-M   'P 1'
#
loop_
_entity.id
_entity.type
_entity.pdbx_description
1 polymer ?
#
loop_
_entity_poly.entity_id
_entity_poly.type
_entity_poly.pdbx_seq_one_letter_code
_entity_poly.pdbx_strand_id
1 'polypeptide(L)'
;MLDILKDYAYKRADLLKMEVTEKSVTIIGMITFLLLASLTALFFIILLLFGLGFLIGTYLNNYGYGLLIVAGFYLLVLIVLFVKRNAIKNMVANKILESLND
;
A
#
# COMPACT_ATOMS: atom_id res chain seq x y z
N MET A 1 -26.04 43.23 20.52
CA MET A 1 -25.02 43.13 19.45
C MET A 1 -23.91 42.14 19.78
N LEU A 2 -23.35 42.16 21.01
CA LEU A 2 -22.30 41.20 21.44
C LEU A 2 -22.75 39.73 21.47
N ASP A 3 -23.99 39.43 21.82
CA ASP A 3 -24.51 38.05 21.81
C ASP A 3 -24.55 37.41 20.42
N ILE A 4 -24.81 38.19 19.38
CA ILE A 4 -24.91 37.70 18.00
C ILE A 4 -23.52 37.31 17.49
N LEU A 5 -22.50 38.10 17.81
CA LEU A 5 -21.09 37.80 17.50
C LEU A 5 -20.60 36.57 18.27
N LYS A 6 -21.03 36.41 19.52
CA LYS A 6 -20.71 35.24 20.35
C LYS A 6 -21.36 33.97 19.79
N ASP A 7 -22.61 34.04 19.37
CA ASP A 7 -23.34 32.93 18.74
C ASP A 7 -22.73 32.54 17.38
N TYR A 8 -22.31 33.52 16.58
CA TYR A 8 -21.61 33.29 15.32
C TYR A 8 -20.23 32.63 15.52
N ALA A 9 -19.48 33.09 16.53
CA ALA A 9 -18.18 32.52 16.89
C ALA A 9 -18.33 31.08 17.40
N TYR A 10 -19.37 30.81 18.22
CA TYR A 10 -19.71 29.46 18.68
C TYR A 10 -20.07 28.55 17.52
N LYS A 11 -20.94 28.98 16.60
CA LYS A 11 -21.33 28.19 15.41
C LYS A 11 -20.13 27.90 14.50
N ARG A 12 -19.23 28.85 14.28
CA ARG A 12 -18.00 28.59 13.50
C ARG A 12 -17.06 27.60 14.20
N ALA A 13 -16.93 27.67 15.52
CA ALA A 13 -16.14 26.71 16.28
C ALA A 13 -16.76 25.30 16.26
N ASP A 14 -18.09 25.22 16.31
CA ASP A 14 -18.83 23.95 16.25
C ASP A 14 -18.75 23.33 14.84
N LEU A 15 -18.88 24.15 13.79
CA LEU A 15 -18.66 23.72 12.40
C LEU A 15 -17.24 23.19 12.18
N LEU A 16 -16.21 23.86 12.73
CA LEU A 16 -14.83 23.38 12.66
C LEU A 16 -14.66 22.04 13.39
N LYS A 17 -15.27 21.87 14.57
CA LYS A 17 -15.26 20.57 15.28
C LYS A 17 -15.90 19.48 14.44
N MET A 18 -17.09 19.74 13.90
CA MET A 18 -17.82 18.77 13.08
C MET A 18 -17.04 18.41 11.82
N GLU A 19 -16.47 19.38 11.11
CA GLU A 19 -15.67 19.12 9.89
C GLU A 19 -14.38 18.36 10.20
N VAL A 20 -13.72 18.68 11.32
CA VAL A 20 -12.53 17.94 11.79
C VAL A 20 -12.90 16.50 12.15
N THR A 21 -14.04 16.28 12.82
CA THR A 21 -14.53 14.94 13.13
C THR A 21 -14.89 14.16 11.87
N GLU A 22 -15.63 14.74 10.93
CA GLU A 22 -15.98 14.07 9.66
C GLU A 22 -14.74 13.71 8.85
N LYS A 23 -13.82 14.65 8.61
CA LYS A 23 -12.57 14.36 7.87
C LYS A 23 -11.75 13.28 8.56
N SER A 24 -11.67 13.32 9.89
CA SER A 24 -10.94 12.29 10.66
C SER A 24 -11.58 10.92 10.49
N VAL A 25 -12.91 10.81 10.55
CA VAL A 25 -13.64 9.55 10.37
C VAL A 25 -13.49 9.03 8.94
N THR A 26 -13.56 9.88 7.92
CA THR A 26 -13.36 9.48 6.52
C THR A 26 -11.94 8.99 6.27
N ILE A 27 -10.92 9.67 6.81
CA ILE A 27 -9.52 9.26 6.68
C ILE A 27 -9.29 7.92 7.40
N ILE A 28 -9.82 7.75 8.62
CA ILE A 28 -9.71 6.50 9.37
C ILE A 28 -10.43 5.35 8.62
N GLY A 29 -11.60 5.61 8.05
CA GLY A 29 -12.32 4.64 7.22
C GLY A 29 -11.52 4.22 5.98
N MET A 30 -10.91 5.18 5.29
CA MET A 30 -10.06 4.91 4.12
C MET A 30 -8.81 4.11 4.50
N ILE A 31 -8.12 4.46 5.59
CA ILE A 31 -6.97 3.72 6.11
C ILE A 31 -7.38 2.30 6.50
N THR A 32 -8.51 2.13 7.18
CA THR A 32 -9.03 0.82 7.59
C THR A 32 -9.32 -0.06 6.37
N PHE A 33 -10.00 0.49 5.36
CA PHE A 33 -10.23 -0.22 4.11
C PHE A 33 -8.93 -0.59 3.41
N LEU A 34 -7.97 0.35 3.32
CA LEU A 34 -6.68 0.12 2.68
C LEU A 34 -5.87 -0.96 3.40
N LEU A 35 -5.87 -0.96 4.73
CA LEU A 35 -5.22 -1.99 5.55
C LEU A 35 -5.86 -3.36 5.31
N LEU A 36 -7.19 -3.43 5.32
CA LEU A 36 -7.91 -4.68 5.11
C LEU A 36 -7.69 -5.22 3.69
N ALA A 37 -7.78 -4.35 2.68
CA ALA A 37 -7.51 -4.68 1.29
C ALA A 37 -6.06 -5.13 1.09
N SER A 38 -5.10 -4.44 1.69
CA SER A 38 -3.68 -4.82 1.63
C SER A 38 -3.43 -6.16 2.29
N LEU A 39 -4.08 -6.45 3.42
CA LEU A 39 -3.97 -7.73 4.11
C LEU A 39 -4.54 -8.85 3.23
N THR A 40 -5.75 -8.68 2.70
CA THR A 40 -6.38 -9.67 1.79
C THR A 40 -5.52 -9.89 0.54
N ALA A 41 -4.98 -8.83 -0.06
CA ALA A 41 -4.10 -8.93 -1.23
C ALA A 41 -2.81 -9.69 -0.89
N LEU A 42 -2.22 -9.45 0.28
CA LEU A 42 -1.02 -10.16 0.74
C LEU A 42 -1.29 -11.66 0.88
N PHE A 43 -2.38 -12.04 1.55
CA PHE A 43 -2.79 -13.44 1.66
C PHE A 43 -3.06 -14.08 0.29
N PHE A 44 -3.73 -13.37 -0.61
CA PHE A 44 -3.98 -13.83 -1.97
C PHE A 44 -2.67 -14.12 -2.72
N ILE A 45 -1.70 -13.20 -2.68
CA ILE A 45 -0.40 -13.38 -3.35
C ILE A 45 0.36 -14.58 -2.76
N ILE A 46 0.36 -14.72 -1.43
CA ILE A 46 1.01 -15.87 -0.77
C ILE A 46 0.37 -17.18 -1.23
N LEU A 47 -0.95 -17.29 -1.20
CA LEU A 47 -1.65 -18.49 -1.65
C LEU A 47 -1.40 -18.78 -3.14
N LEU A 48 -1.32 -17.73 -3.98
CA LEU A 48 -0.99 -17.87 -5.40
C LEU A 48 0.43 -18.42 -5.58
N LEU A 49 1.41 -17.94 -4.82
CA LEU A 49 2.79 -18.46 -4.83
C LEU A 49 2.87 -19.93 -4.44
N PHE A 50 2.17 -20.32 -3.37
CA PHE A 50 2.06 -21.72 -2.97
C PHE A 50 1.36 -22.55 -4.05
N GLY A 51 0.29 -22.04 -4.64
CA GLY A 51 -0.44 -22.70 -5.74
C GLY A 51 0.45 -22.94 -6.96
N LEU A 52 1.23 -21.94 -7.38
CA LEU A 52 2.22 -22.09 -8.46
C LEU A 52 3.31 -23.09 -8.11
N GLY A 53 3.82 -23.05 -6.87
CA GLY A 53 4.81 -24.00 -6.38
C GLY A 53 4.29 -25.44 -6.41
N PHE A 54 3.05 -25.66 -5.99
CA PHE A 54 2.41 -26.97 -6.06
C PHE A 54 2.11 -27.40 -7.49
N LEU A 55 1.66 -26.49 -8.36
CA LEU A 55 1.41 -26.79 -9.77
C LEU A 55 2.70 -27.23 -10.47
N ILE A 56 3.80 -26.50 -10.29
CA ILE A 56 5.10 -26.90 -10.83
C ILE A 56 5.55 -28.22 -10.18
N GLY A 57 5.30 -28.37 -8.88
CA GLY A 57 5.60 -29.58 -8.12
C GLY A 57 4.89 -30.83 -8.62
N THR A 58 3.64 -30.74 -9.09
CA THR A 58 2.91 -31.88 -9.66
C THR A 58 3.52 -32.31 -11.00
N TYR A 59 3.92 -31.36 -11.86
CA TYR A 59 4.63 -31.69 -13.11
C TYR A 59 5.99 -32.34 -12.86
N LEU A 60 6.66 -31.99 -11.76
CA LEU A 60 7.95 -32.57 -11.36
C LEU A 60 7.80 -33.85 -10.51
N ASN A 61 6.58 -34.36 -10.28
CA ASN A 61 6.26 -35.46 -9.36
C ASN A 61 6.79 -35.27 -7.92
N ASN A 62 7.12 -34.03 -7.54
CA ASN A 62 7.66 -33.71 -6.23
C ASN A 62 7.38 -32.25 -5.88
N TYR A 63 6.50 -32.07 -4.89
CA TYR A 63 6.07 -30.76 -4.39
C TYR A 63 7.20 -29.91 -3.81
N GLY A 64 8.24 -30.53 -3.26
CA GLY A 64 9.39 -29.82 -2.68
C GLY A 64 10.18 -29.08 -3.74
N TYR A 65 10.46 -29.72 -4.88
CA TYR A 65 11.19 -29.08 -5.98
C TYR A 65 10.39 -27.96 -6.63
N GLY A 66 9.06 -28.10 -6.72
CA GLY A 66 8.18 -27.04 -7.25
C GLY A 66 8.26 -25.74 -6.45
N LEU A 67 8.20 -25.83 -5.11
CA LEU A 67 8.41 -24.67 -4.24
C LEU A 67 9.83 -24.10 -4.34
N LEU A 68 10.84 -24.96 -4.45
CA LEU A 68 12.25 -24.55 -4.53
C LEU A 68 12.54 -23.76 -5.82
N ILE A 69 11.94 -24.16 -6.95
CA ILE A 69 12.04 -23.43 -8.22
C ILE A 69 11.39 -22.05 -8.12
N VAL A 70 10.18 -21.97 -7.55
CA VAL A 70 9.50 -20.67 -7.35
C VAL A 70 10.32 -19.78 -6.41
N ALA A 71 10.86 -20.31 -5.32
CA ALA A 71 11.73 -19.58 -4.41
C ALA A 71 13.01 -19.08 -5.09
N GLY A 72 13.66 -19.93 -5.89
CA GLY A 72 14.85 -19.57 -6.67
C GLY A 72 14.58 -18.48 -7.70
N PHE A 73 13.44 -18.52 -8.37
CA PHE A 73 13.01 -17.47 -9.30
C PHE A 73 12.84 -16.12 -8.58
N TYR A 74 12.17 -16.09 -7.43
CA TYR A 74 12.02 -14.86 -6.65
C TYR A 74 13.36 -14.34 -6.09
N LEU A 75 14.29 -15.23 -5.77
CA LEU A 75 15.65 -14.86 -5.36
C LEU A 75 16.40 -14.18 -6.53
N LEU A 76 16.29 -14.72 -7.74
CA LEU A 76 16.87 -14.08 -8.94
C LEU A 76 16.28 -12.69 -9.18
N VAL A 77 14.96 -12.53 -9.07
CA VAL A 77 14.31 -11.21 -9.16
C VAL A 77 14.86 -10.26 -8.10
N LEU A 78 15.05 -10.73 -6.87
CA LEU A 78 15.62 -9.93 -5.79
C LEU A 78 17.07 -9.49 -6.10
N ILE A 79 17.90 -10.38 -6.64
CA ILE A 79 19.26 -10.02 -7.08
C ILE A 79 19.21 -8.93 -8.15
N VAL A 80 18.34 -9.07 -9.16
CA VAL A 80 18.18 -8.07 -10.22
C VAL A 80 17.76 -6.71 -9.64
N LEU A 81 16.82 -6.70 -8.70
CA LEU A 81 16.40 -5.47 -8.00
C LEU A 81 17.56 -4.84 -7.21
N PHE A 82 18.38 -5.63 -6.53
CA PHE A 82 19.54 -5.13 -5.79
C PHE A 82 20.62 -4.52 -6.69
N VAL A 83 20.83 -5.08 -7.87
CA VAL A 83 21.75 -4.54 -8.88
C VAL A 83 21.19 -3.23 -9.46
N LYS A 84 19.88 -3.18 -9.73
CA LYS A 84 19.20 -1.99 -10.27
C LYS A 84 18.76 -0.97 -9.21
N ARG A 85 19.12 -1.18 -7.93
CA ARG A 85 18.70 -0.30 -6.82
C ARG A 85 18.99 1.19 -7.07
N ASN A 86 20.14 1.49 -7.68
CA ASN A 86 20.53 2.87 -7.97
C ASN A 86 19.71 3.46 -9.12
N ALA A 87 19.34 2.65 -10.12
CA ALA A 87 18.47 3.09 -11.20
C ALA A 87 17.06 3.39 -10.69
N ILE A 88 16.52 2.56 -9.78
CA ILE A 88 15.21 2.80 -9.16
C ILE A 88 15.22 4.08 -8.31
N LYS A 89 16.26 4.28 -7.49
CA LYS A 89 16.42 5.53 -6.71
C LYS A 89 16.49 6.76 -7.60
N ASN A 90 17.28 6.72 -8.67
CA ASN A 90 17.40 7.85 -9.59
C ASN A 90 16.10 8.10 -10.38
N MET A 91 15.36 7.07 -10.74
CA MET A 91 14.07 7.20 -11.43
C MET A 91 13.00 7.83 -10.53
N VAL A 92 12.94 7.44 -9.25
CA VAL A 92 12.05 8.05 -8.26
C VAL A 92 12.46 9.50 -7.98
N ALA A 93 13.76 9.76 -7.81
CA ALA A 93 14.28 11.11 -7.61
C ALA A 93 13.97 12.03 -8.80
N ASN A 94 14.19 11.56 -10.04
CA ASN A 94 13.85 12.33 -11.23
C ASN A 94 12.35 12.59 -11.34
N LYS A 95 11.48 11.59 -11.06
CA LYS A 95 10.03 11.82 -11.07
C LYS A 95 9.58 12.86 -10.04
N ILE A 96 10.20 12.87 -8.87
CA ILE A 96 9.92 13.87 -7.83
C ILE A 96 10.40 15.24 -8.30
N LEU A 97 11.63 15.35 -8.82
CA LEU A 97 12.18 16.60 -9.34
C LEU A 97 11.36 17.16 -10.52
N GLU A 98 10.87 16.30 -11.40
CA GLU A 98 10.00 16.67 -12.52
C GLU A 98 8.63 17.18 -12.00
N SER A 99 8.04 16.53 -11.00
CA SER A 99 6.78 16.99 -10.38
C SER A 99 6.88 18.28 -9.55
N LEU A 100 8.11 18.72 -9.23
CA LEU A 100 8.41 19.95 -8.49
C LEU A 100 8.82 21.10 -9.42
N ASN A 101 9.16 20.80 -10.67
CA ASN A 101 9.55 21.79 -11.68
C ASN A 101 8.42 22.14 -12.67
N ASP A 102 7.26 21.51 -12.49
CA ASP A 102 5.93 21.92 -12.99
C ASP A 102 5.15 22.63 -11.87
#